data_AF-A0A0S8JCK5-F1
#
_entry.id   AF-A0A0S8JCK5-F1
#
_cell.length_a   1.000
_cell.length_b   1.000
_cell.length_c   1.000
_cell.angle_alpha   90.00
_cell.angle_beta   90.00
_cell.angle_gamma   90.00
#
_symmetry.space_group_name_H-M   'P 1'
#
loop_
_entity.id
_entity.type
_entity.pdbx_description
1 polymer ?
#
loop_
_entity_poly.entity_id
_entity_poly.type
_entity_poly.pdbx_seq_one_letter_code
_entity_poly.pdbx_strand_id
1 'polypeptide(L)'
;MDAIAIIERGKLSLETGITPKPVKHSSMKSLYPKTYHLRHRRQGLIVFVTMSLMILGVSFPAFLFTPIGDAMRAFAEPLRQIGIVTPLMQGPIDSGVTAQLKSHPMVARAIPAVELEMVVQVPPLAWPISIYGVTENDLKELLTLFSVHVQEGRLPRPNANEVVLSEAMALNRELNVGDRIGQPVNEDDPNIRTEMEIVGILSPTNTGNDLWLGFASYEYLTSHELYVSHSIHMLTIPQGGQKAGMDAFLREEVNPDLIEAYTYD
;
A
#
# COMPACT_ATOMS: atom_id res chain seq x y z
N MET A 1 67.38 51.07 40.89
CA MET A 1 68.03 52.36 41.20
C MET A 1 68.14 53.09 39.88
N ASP A 2 67.68 54.31 39.67
CA ASP A 2 67.15 55.31 40.57
C ASP A 2 66.40 56.34 39.70
N ALA A 3 65.53 57.12 40.33
CA ALA A 3 64.77 58.20 39.70
C ALA A 3 65.66 59.41 39.35
N ILE A 4 65.11 60.36 38.59
CA ILE A 4 65.33 61.84 38.51
C ILE A 4 64.78 62.23 37.11
N ALA A 5 63.61 62.81 36.90
CA ALA A 5 62.94 64.02 37.41
C ALA A 5 63.55 65.36 36.92
N ILE A 6 62.65 66.25 36.47
CA ILE A 6 62.72 67.74 36.42
C ILE A 6 63.12 68.35 35.04
N ILE A 7 62.14 68.77 34.20
CA ILE A 7 61.41 70.07 34.06
C ILE A 7 62.15 71.11 33.18
N GLU A 8 61.51 71.58 32.10
CA GLU A 8 61.25 73.02 31.82
C GLU A 8 60.35 73.20 30.57
N ARG A 9 59.12 73.72 30.75
CA ARG A 9 58.68 75.10 30.46
C ARG A 9 58.52 75.45 28.97
N GLY A 10 57.36 75.11 28.42
CA GLY A 10 56.76 75.78 27.27
C GLY A 10 55.51 76.55 27.71
N LYS A 11 55.59 77.88 27.60
CA LYS A 11 54.64 78.93 28.01
C LYS A 11 53.14 78.65 27.79
N LEU A 12 52.41 78.93 28.87
CA LEU A 12 51.12 79.63 28.99
C LEU A 12 50.60 80.36 27.73
N SER A 13 49.37 80.06 27.35
CA SER A 13 48.36 81.08 27.02
C SER A 13 47.01 80.64 27.59
N LEU A 14 46.47 81.49 28.46
CA LEU A 14 45.10 81.49 28.95
C LEU A 14 44.14 81.67 27.76
N GLU A 15 43.13 80.82 27.65
CA GLU A 15 41.81 81.30 27.27
C GLU A 15 40.71 80.46 27.94
N THR A 16 39.81 81.21 28.54
CA THR A 16 38.68 80.87 29.40
C THR A 16 37.59 80.15 28.61
N GLY A 17 37.01 79.06 29.14
CA GLY A 17 35.80 78.48 28.54
C GLY A 17 35.44 77.08 29.03
N ILE A 18 34.70 77.01 30.13
CA ILE A 18 34.09 75.78 30.66
C ILE A 18 32.98 75.30 29.72
N THR A 19 33.06 74.05 29.24
CA THR A 19 31.91 73.13 29.11
C THR A 19 32.41 71.67 29.05
N PRO A 20 32.09 70.80 30.03
CA PRO A 20 32.40 69.38 29.91
C PRO A 20 31.43 68.73 28.91
N LYS A 21 31.95 68.32 27.75
CA LYS A 21 31.23 67.46 26.79
C LYS A 21 31.02 66.08 27.42
N PRO A 22 29.80 65.54 27.48
CA PRO A 22 29.59 64.19 27.94
C PRO A 22 30.25 63.22 26.95
N VAL A 23 31.09 62.33 27.49
CA VAL A 23 31.65 61.19 26.79
C VAL A 23 30.49 60.41 26.16
N LYS A 24 30.46 60.34 24.83
CA LYS A 24 29.55 59.47 24.09
C LYS A 24 29.85 58.04 24.53
N HIS A 25 29.00 57.49 25.39
CA HIS A 25 28.90 56.05 25.55
C HIS A 25 28.69 55.46 24.15
N SER A 26 29.67 54.70 23.68
CA SER A 26 29.49 53.76 22.59
C SER A 26 28.41 52.79 23.05
N SER A 27 27.17 53.10 22.71
CA SER A 27 26.05 52.17 22.79
C SER A 27 26.51 50.91 22.08
N MET A 28 26.80 49.88 22.86
CA MET A 28 26.85 48.50 22.39
C MET A 28 25.56 48.33 21.61
N LYS A 29 25.68 48.36 20.28
CA LYS A 29 24.57 48.19 19.37
C LYS A 29 24.16 46.75 19.54
N SER A 30 23.24 46.53 20.48
CA SER A 30 22.62 45.24 20.74
C SER A 30 22.16 44.72 19.38
N LEU A 31 22.81 43.64 18.93
CA LEU A 31 22.45 42.92 17.72
C LEU A 31 21.09 42.26 18.00
N TYR A 32 20.03 43.06 18.01
CA TYR A 32 18.67 42.59 18.06
C TYR A 32 18.44 41.76 16.80
N PRO A 33 18.28 40.43 16.89
CA PRO A 33 18.25 39.52 15.73
C PRO A 33 17.18 39.90 14.70
N LYS A 34 16.08 40.51 15.19
CA LYS A 34 14.98 41.04 14.38
C LYS A 34 15.42 42.10 13.36
N THR A 35 16.38 42.96 13.71
CA THR A 35 16.79 44.08 12.84
C THR A 35 17.66 43.65 11.66
N TYR A 36 18.36 42.53 11.77
CA TYR A 36 19.17 41.95 10.69
C TYR A 36 18.29 41.32 9.60
N HIS A 37 17.30 40.52 9.99
CA HIS A 37 16.33 39.93 9.04
C HIS A 37 15.51 40.98 8.28
N LEU A 38 15.18 42.11 8.93
CA LEU A 38 14.47 43.22 8.30
C LEU A 38 15.30 43.97 7.25
N ARG A 39 16.64 43.91 7.30
CA ARG A 39 17.55 44.56 6.35
C ARG A 39 17.88 43.69 5.14
N HIS A 40 17.87 42.37 5.30
CA HIS A 40 18.17 41.38 4.27
C HIS A 40 16.93 40.55 3.87
N ARG A 41 15.76 41.19 3.73
CA ARG A 41 14.46 40.52 3.49
C ARG A 41 14.48 39.57 2.29
N ARG A 42 15.16 39.92 1.20
CA ARG A 42 15.26 39.08 0.00
C ARG A 42 16.11 37.84 0.23
N GLN A 43 17.24 37.97 0.93
CA GLN A 43 18.13 36.84 1.22
C GLN A 43 17.50 35.90 2.26
N GLY A 44 16.84 36.45 3.28
CA GLY A 44 16.07 35.65 4.24
C GLY A 44 14.91 34.91 3.59
N LEU A 45 14.21 35.54 2.64
CA LEU A 45 13.14 34.90 1.87
C LEU A 45 13.69 33.75 1.00
N ILE A 46 14.82 33.94 0.33
CA ILE A 46 15.46 32.89 -0.47
C ILE A 46 15.83 31.70 0.41
N VAL A 47 16.51 31.93 1.55
CA VAL A 47 16.88 30.84 2.47
C VAL A 47 15.63 30.11 2.97
N PHE A 48 14.59 30.82 3.37
CA PHE A 48 13.33 30.22 3.79
C PHE A 48 12.71 29.36 2.69
N VAL A 49 12.58 29.89 1.47
CA VAL A 49 12.04 29.14 0.32
C VAL A 49 12.88 27.91 0.01
N THR A 50 14.21 28.03 0.03
CA THR A 50 15.09 26.87 -0.22
C THR A 50 14.99 25.81 0.86
N MET A 51 14.91 26.20 2.14
CA MET A 51 14.71 25.25 3.24
C MET A 51 13.33 24.60 3.16
N SER A 52 12.28 25.38 2.89
CA SER A 52 10.93 24.84 2.68
C SER A 52 10.88 23.87 1.49
N LEU A 53 11.57 24.18 0.38
CA LEU A 53 11.62 23.30 -0.78
C LEU A 53 12.42 22.03 -0.51
N MET A 54 13.52 22.10 0.25
CA MET A 54 14.25 20.91 0.69
C MET A 54 13.39 20.03 1.61
N ILE A 55 12.71 20.64 2.58
CA ILE A 55 11.79 19.91 3.47
C ILE A 55 10.67 19.26 2.67
N LEU A 56 10.04 20.01 1.76
CA LEU A 56 8.97 19.50 0.89
C LEU A 56 9.49 18.39 -0.02
N GLY A 57 10.66 18.55 -0.62
CA GLY A 57 11.26 17.55 -1.51
C GLY A 57 11.56 16.22 -0.81
N VAL A 58 11.89 16.26 0.49
CA VAL A 58 12.11 15.04 1.28
C VAL A 58 10.81 14.48 1.86
N SER A 59 9.87 15.32 2.30
CA SER A 59 8.64 14.85 2.94
C SER A 59 7.57 14.42 1.94
N PHE A 60 7.45 15.10 0.81
CA PHE A 60 6.39 14.85 -0.18
C PHE A 60 6.41 13.42 -0.73
N PRO A 61 7.56 12.83 -1.11
CA PRO A 61 7.61 11.42 -1.49
C PRO A 61 7.10 10.49 -0.40
N ALA A 62 7.48 10.72 0.86
CA ALA A 62 7.02 9.89 1.97
C ALA A 62 5.49 9.92 2.11
N PHE A 63 4.88 11.11 2.00
CA PHE A 63 3.42 11.26 2.00
C PHE A 63 2.74 10.59 0.78
N LEU A 64 3.37 10.58 -0.39
CA LEU A 64 2.82 9.90 -1.57
C LEU A 64 2.91 8.37 -1.49
N PHE A 65 3.99 7.83 -0.92
CA PHE A 65 4.26 6.39 -0.94
C PHE A 65 3.74 5.64 0.30
N THR A 66 3.51 6.34 1.42
CA THR A 66 2.99 5.69 2.64
C THR A 66 1.64 5.02 2.41
N PRO A 67 0.63 5.66 1.76
CA PRO A 67 -0.65 5.01 1.47
C PRO A 67 -0.52 3.75 0.60
N ILE A 68 0.42 3.74 -0.35
CA ILE A 68 0.69 2.57 -1.20
C ILE A 68 1.21 1.41 -0.35
N GLY A 69 2.16 1.67 0.55
CA GLY A 69 2.70 0.64 1.44
C GLY A 69 1.64 0.04 2.37
N ASP A 70 0.77 0.88 2.92
CA ASP A 70 -0.32 0.44 3.81
C ASP A 70 -1.39 -0.35 3.04
N ALA A 71 -1.74 0.07 1.83
CA ALA A 71 -2.66 -0.67 0.96
C ALA A 71 -2.08 -2.03 0.56
N MET A 72 -0.82 -2.10 0.15
CA MET A 72 -0.17 -3.36 -0.23
C MET A 72 -0.15 -4.36 0.94
N ARG A 73 0.06 -3.88 2.17
CA ARG A 73 -0.07 -4.73 3.36
C ARG A 73 -1.50 -5.22 3.55
N ALA A 74 -2.49 -4.34 3.41
CA ALA A 74 -3.90 -4.70 3.53
C ALA A 74 -4.31 -5.74 2.48
N PHE A 75 -3.80 -5.65 1.26
CA PHE A 75 -4.07 -6.61 0.18
C PHE A 75 -3.41 -7.97 0.44
N ALA A 76 -2.19 -7.98 0.98
CA ALA A 76 -1.45 -9.20 1.27
C ALA A 76 -1.99 -9.93 2.51
N GLU A 77 -2.54 -9.21 3.50
CA GLU A 77 -2.87 -9.76 4.81
C GLU A 77 -3.82 -10.97 4.77
N PRO A 78 -4.94 -10.97 4.01
CA PRO A 78 -5.76 -12.17 3.85
C PRO A 78 -4.99 -13.32 3.19
N LEU A 79 -4.14 -13.01 2.20
CA LEU A 79 -3.39 -13.99 1.43
C LEU A 79 -2.27 -14.66 2.24
N ARG A 80 -1.86 -14.11 3.39
CA ARG A 80 -0.90 -14.76 4.32
C ARG A 80 -1.37 -16.10 4.86
N GLN A 81 -2.67 -16.40 4.77
CA GLN A 81 -3.23 -17.68 5.21
C GLN A 81 -3.16 -18.78 4.14
N ILE A 82 -2.84 -18.42 2.89
CA ILE A 82 -2.77 -19.35 1.76
C ILE A 82 -1.44 -19.20 1.00
N GLY A 83 -1.17 -20.13 0.10
CA GLY A 83 -0.22 -19.97 -0.99
C GLY A 83 -0.97 -19.94 -2.31
N ILE A 84 -0.43 -19.26 -3.31
CA ILE A 84 -1.00 -19.24 -4.66
C ILE A 84 0.04 -19.83 -5.60
N VAL A 85 -0.34 -20.85 -6.35
CA VAL A 85 0.48 -21.41 -7.42
C VAL A 85 -0.16 -21.05 -8.75
N THR A 86 0.62 -20.42 -9.62
CA THR A 86 0.20 -19.92 -10.93
C THR A 86 1.01 -20.62 -12.01
N PRO A 87 0.42 -21.09 -13.12
CA PRO A 87 1.17 -21.66 -14.22
C PRO A 87 1.92 -20.57 -14.99
N LEU A 88 3.19 -20.83 -15.37
CA LEU A 88 3.99 -19.87 -16.15
C LEU A 88 3.52 -19.73 -17.61
N MET A 89 2.85 -20.77 -18.14
CA MET A 89 2.26 -20.77 -19.48
C MET A 89 0.73 -20.76 -19.37
N GLN A 90 0.07 -20.11 -20.34
CA GLN A 90 -1.40 -20.12 -20.40
C GLN A 90 -1.93 -21.55 -20.47
N GLY A 91 -2.80 -21.90 -19.53
CA GLY A 91 -3.38 -23.23 -19.42
C GLY A 91 -3.53 -23.71 -17.97
N PRO A 92 -3.93 -24.97 -17.78
CA PRO A 92 -3.97 -25.58 -16.45
C PRO A 92 -2.57 -25.89 -15.95
N ILE A 93 -2.39 -25.89 -14.62
CA ILE A 93 -1.17 -26.36 -13.97
C ILE A 93 -0.91 -27.84 -14.33
N ASP A 94 0.36 -28.18 -14.49
CA ASP A 94 0.79 -29.54 -14.78
C ASP A 94 0.20 -30.55 -13.77
N SER A 95 -0.25 -31.69 -14.30
CA SER A 95 -0.90 -32.73 -13.50
C SER A 95 0.02 -33.31 -12.41
N GLY A 96 1.33 -33.38 -12.66
CA GLY A 96 2.34 -33.82 -11.70
C GLY A 96 2.48 -32.81 -10.55
N VAL A 97 2.54 -31.52 -10.86
CA VAL A 97 2.53 -30.45 -9.84
C VAL A 97 1.25 -30.50 -9.02
N THR A 98 0.09 -30.66 -9.67
CA THR A 98 -1.20 -30.76 -8.98
C THR A 98 -1.24 -31.96 -8.02
N ALA A 99 -0.70 -33.11 -8.43
CA ALA A 99 -0.61 -34.30 -7.59
C ALA A 99 0.38 -34.11 -6.43
N GLN A 100 1.51 -33.45 -6.67
CA GLN A 100 2.49 -33.10 -5.63
C GLN A 100 1.85 -32.21 -4.56
N LEU A 101 1.17 -31.14 -4.96
CA LEU A 101 0.48 -30.24 -4.03
C LEU A 101 -0.57 -30.98 -3.18
N LYS A 102 -1.40 -31.81 -3.80
CA LYS A 102 -2.48 -32.53 -3.10
C LYS A 102 -1.98 -33.64 -2.17
N SER A 103 -0.79 -34.18 -2.41
CA SER A 103 -0.22 -35.28 -1.62
C SER A 103 0.75 -34.81 -0.53
N HIS A 104 1.15 -33.54 -0.55
CA HIS A 104 2.15 -33.02 0.38
C HIS A 104 1.57 -32.89 1.80
N PRO A 105 2.24 -33.40 2.85
CA PRO A 105 1.71 -33.40 4.22
C PRO A 105 1.49 -32.01 4.83
N MET A 106 2.13 -30.99 4.27
CA MET A 106 1.98 -29.59 4.71
C MET A 106 0.84 -28.84 4.02
N VAL A 107 0.21 -29.44 3.01
CA VAL A 107 -0.92 -28.86 2.28
C VAL A 107 -2.18 -29.58 2.74
N ALA A 108 -3.06 -28.86 3.44
CA ALA A 108 -4.36 -29.38 3.83
C ALA A 108 -5.28 -29.56 2.62
N ARG A 109 -5.25 -28.57 1.72
CA ARG A 109 -6.09 -28.56 0.53
C ARG A 109 -5.44 -27.76 -0.59
N ALA A 110 -5.65 -28.20 -1.82
CA ALA A 110 -5.27 -27.47 -3.02
C ALA A 110 -6.53 -27.26 -3.89
N ILE A 111 -6.95 -26.01 -4.00
CA ILE A 111 -8.22 -25.58 -4.61
C ILE A 111 -7.92 -24.97 -5.98
N PRO A 112 -8.48 -25.50 -7.09
CA PRO A 112 -8.37 -24.83 -8.38
C PRO A 112 -9.19 -23.53 -8.37
N ALA A 113 -8.61 -22.46 -8.90
CA ALA A 113 -9.27 -21.16 -8.99
C ALA A 113 -8.98 -20.49 -10.33
N VAL A 114 -9.98 -19.79 -10.86
CA VAL A 114 -9.80 -18.85 -11.98
C VAL A 114 -9.67 -17.46 -11.39
N GLU A 115 -8.61 -16.74 -11.72
CA GLU A 115 -8.44 -15.36 -11.27
C GLU A 115 -9.04 -14.39 -12.28
N LEU A 116 -9.91 -13.52 -11.80
CA LEU A 116 -10.28 -12.28 -12.46
C LEU A 116 -9.68 -11.12 -11.65
N GLU A 117 -9.50 -9.96 -12.28
CA GLU A 117 -9.03 -8.77 -11.59
C GLU A 117 -10.04 -7.64 -11.76
N MET A 118 -10.38 -7.01 -10.63
CA MET A 118 -11.16 -5.77 -10.61
C MET A 118 -10.24 -4.62 -10.19
N VAL A 119 -10.36 -3.49 -10.85
CA VAL A 119 -9.50 -2.33 -10.56
C VAL A 119 -10.10 -1.49 -9.43
N VAL A 120 -9.32 -1.30 -8.37
CA VAL A 120 -9.65 -0.43 -7.23
C VAL A 120 -8.78 0.83 -7.25
N GLN A 121 -9.28 1.92 -6.69
CA GLN A 121 -8.58 3.20 -6.63
C GLN A 121 -7.83 3.33 -5.30
N VAL A 122 -6.50 3.34 -5.34
CA VAL A 122 -5.62 3.60 -4.18
C VAL A 122 -4.73 4.80 -4.51
N PRO A 123 -5.10 6.02 -4.09
CA PRO A 123 -4.39 7.22 -4.46
C PRO A 123 -2.86 7.10 -4.27
N PRO A 124 -2.05 7.49 -5.27
CA PRO A 124 -2.43 8.14 -6.54
C PRO A 124 -2.69 7.18 -7.71
N LEU A 125 -2.72 5.86 -7.50
CA LEU A 125 -2.76 4.85 -8.56
C LEU A 125 -4.02 3.99 -8.49
N ALA A 126 -4.25 3.22 -9.55
CA ALA A 126 -5.24 2.16 -9.56
C ALA A 126 -4.53 0.81 -9.46
N TRP A 127 -5.14 -0.15 -8.75
CA TRP A 127 -4.55 -1.46 -8.49
C TRP A 127 -5.54 -2.58 -8.82
N PRO A 128 -5.10 -3.66 -9.47
CA PRO A 128 -5.93 -4.84 -9.63
C PRO A 128 -6.06 -5.58 -8.29
N ILE A 129 -7.28 -6.01 -7.98
CA ILE A 129 -7.58 -6.88 -6.84
C ILE A 129 -8.28 -8.13 -7.36
N SER A 130 -7.81 -9.28 -6.88
CA SER A 130 -8.26 -10.59 -7.34
C SER A 130 -9.71 -10.88 -6.94
N ILE A 131 -10.46 -11.41 -7.90
CA ILE A 131 -11.73 -12.09 -7.71
C ILE A 131 -11.50 -13.55 -8.10
N TYR A 132 -11.56 -14.45 -7.13
CA TYR A 132 -11.31 -15.87 -7.37
C TYR A 132 -12.61 -16.61 -7.69
N GLY A 133 -12.69 -17.16 -8.90
CA GLY A 133 -13.66 -18.18 -9.25
C GLY A 133 -13.32 -19.48 -8.56
N VAL A 134 -14.13 -19.91 -7.59
CA VAL A 134 -13.94 -21.16 -6.84
C VAL A 134 -15.25 -21.97 -6.82
N THR A 135 -15.17 -23.27 -6.54
CA THR A 135 -16.39 -24.10 -6.43
C THR A 135 -17.19 -23.69 -5.20
N GLU A 136 -18.50 -23.97 -5.19
CA GLU A 136 -19.37 -23.63 -4.05
C GLU A 136 -18.87 -24.21 -2.71
N ASN A 137 -18.32 -25.42 -2.75
CA ASN A 137 -17.79 -26.08 -1.56
C ASN A 137 -16.48 -25.45 -1.07
N ASP A 138 -15.61 -25.06 -2.00
CA ASP A 138 -14.33 -24.40 -1.69
C ASP A 138 -14.56 -22.99 -1.17
N LEU A 139 -15.54 -22.27 -1.73
CA LEU A 139 -15.93 -20.94 -1.28
C LEU A 139 -16.26 -20.94 0.22
N LYS A 140 -17.11 -21.87 0.68
CA LYS A 140 -17.51 -21.95 2.09
C LYS A 140 -16.32 -22.18 3.03
N GLU A 141 -15.34 -22.97 2.60
CA GLU A 141 -14.12 -23.18 3.36
C GLU A 141 -13.24 -21.93 3.39
N LEU A 142 -13.06 -21.26 2.24
CA LEU A 142 -12.28 -20.02 2.16
C LEU A 142 -12.87 -18.91 3.02
N LEU A 143 -14.21 -18.78 3.08
CA LEU A 143 -14.85 -17.82 3.98
C LEU A 143 -14.58 -18.14 5.45
N THR A 144 -14.55 -19.43 5.80
CA THR A 144 -14.20 -19.88 7.16
C THR A 144 -12.73 -19.58 7.47
N LEU A 145 -11.83 -19.87 6.53
CA LEU A 145 -10.40 -19.61 6.65
C LEU A 145 -10.14 -18.11 6.87
N PHE A 146 -10.67 -17.26 5.99
CA PHE A 146 -10.52 -15.82 6.09
C PHE A 146 -11.37 -15.19 7.20
N SER A 147 -12.16 -15.99 7.94
CA SER A 147 -13.03 -15.53 9.03
C SER A 147 -14.00 -14.42 8.60
N VAL A 148 -14.62 -14.58 7.43
CA VAL A 148 -15.55 -13.61 6.82
C VAL A 148 -16.94 -14.22 6.66
N HIS A 149 -17.96 -13.37 6.64
CA HIS A 149 -19.35 -13.77 6.46
C HIS A 149 -20.03 -12.86 5.44
N VAL A 150 -21.16 -13.32 4.91
CA VAL A 150 -22.02 -12.48 4.07
C VAL A 150 -22.75 -11.49 4.96
N GLN A 151 -22.41 -10.21 4.82
CA GLN A 151 -23.05 -9.10 5.52
C GLN A 151 -24.37 -8.72 4.84
N GLU A 152 -24.36 -8.69 3.51
CA GLU A 152 -25.51 -8.35 2.68
C GLU A 152 -25.65 -9.33 1.51
N GLY A 153 -26.88 -9.68 1.15
CA GLY A 153 -27.17 -10.54 0.00
C GLY A 153 -26.91 -12.02 0.28
N ARG A 154 -26.18 -12.69 -0.62
CA ARG A 154 -25.92 -14.14 -0.59
C ARG A 154 -24.62 -14.49 -1.34
N LEU A 155 -24.21 -15.76 -1.24
CA LEU A 155 -23.12 -16.29 -2.06
C LEU A 155 -23.56 -16.49 -3.53
N PRO A 156 -22.59 -16.45 -4.48
CA PRO A 156 -22.83 -16.77 -5.88
C PRO A 156 -23.37 -18.19 -6.05
N ARG A 157 -24.32 -18.37 -6.95
CA ARG A 157 -24.81 -19.68 -7.36
C ARG A 157 -23.84 -20.33 -8.36
N PRO A 158 -23.68 -21.66 -8.32
CA PRO A 158 -22.93 -22.39 -9.35
C PRO A 158 -23.50 -22.08 -10.74
N ASN A 159 -22.62 -21.91 -11.74
CA ASN A 159 -22.95 -21.65 -13.14
C ASN A 159 -23.70 -20.33 -13.40
N ALA A 160 -23.68 -19.38 -12.47
CA ALA A 160 -24.26 -18.06 -12.64
C ALA A 160 -23.17 -17.00 -12.79
N ASN A 161 -23.47 -15.93 -13.55
CA ASN A 161 -22.62 -14.75 -13.71
C ASN A 161 -22.73 -13.83 -12.47
N GLU A 162 -22.52 -14.40 -11.30
CA GLU A 162 -22.70 -13.77 -10.01
C GLU A 162 -21.35 -13.65 -9.30
N VAL A 163 -21.17 -12.55 -8.57
CA VAL A 163 -19.95 -12.26 -7.81
C VAL A 163 -20.33 -11.80 -6.39
N VAL A 164 -19.47 -12.11 -5.44
CA VAL A 164 -19.50 -11.54 -4.09
C VAL A 164 -18.20 -10.76 -3.89
N LEU A 165 -18.30 -9.54 -3.38
CA LEU A 165 -17.16 -8.66 -3.15
C LEU A 165 -16.95 -8.47 -1.65
N SER A 166 -15.73 -8.17 -1.23
CA SER A 166 -15.53 -7.67 0.11
C SER A 166 -16.11 -6.26 0.28
N GLU A 167 -16.49 -5.93 1.51
CA GLU A 167 -16.98 -4.61 1.90
C GLU A 167 -16.00 -3.50 1.49
N ALA A 168 -14.70 -3.72 1.69
CA ALA A 168 -13.66 -2.76 1.30
C ALA A 168 -13.62 -2.51 -0.22
N MET A 169 -13.74 -3.56 -1.04
CA MET A 169 -13.79 -3.42 -2.50
C MET A 169 -15.07 -2.72 -2.97
N ALA A 170 -16.21 -3.07 -2.38
CA ALA A 170 -17.49 -2.48 -2.71
C ALA A 170 -17.52 -0.98 -2.34
N LEU A 171 -17.03 -0.62 -1.15
CA LEU A 171 -16.90 0.77 -0.72
C LEU A 171 -15.94 1.57 -1.61
N ASN A 172 -14.82 0.97 -2.01
CA ASN A 172 -13.85 1.65 -2.87
C ASN A 172 -14.44 2.06 -4.23
N ARG A 173 -15.34 1.25 -4.77
CA ARG A 173 -15.98 1.46 -6.08
C ARG A 173 -17.42 1.99 -5.99
N GLU A 174 -17.89 2.31 -4.77
CA GLU A 174 -19.26 2.76 -4.50
C GLU A 174 -20.34 1.78 -5.01
N LEU A 175 -20.09 0.48 -4.88
CA LEU A 175 -20.94 -0.61 -5.38
C LEU A 175 -21.82 -1.21 -4.29
N ASN A 176 -23.01 -1.68 -4.68
CA ASN A 176 -24.00 -2.31 -3.81
C ASN A 176 -24.45 -3.66 -4.38
N VAL A 177 -25.18 -4.44 -3.58
CA VAL A 177 -25.85 -5.65 -4.07
C VAL A 177 -26.88 -5.30 -5.16
N GLY A 178 -26.81 -6.02 -6.28
CA GLY A 178 -27.62 -5.79 -7.48
C GLY A 178 -26.92 -4.95 -8.55
N ASP A 179 -25.82 -4.26 -8.21
CA ASP A 179 -25.00 -3.57 -9.20
C ASP A 179 -24.23 -4.57 -10.08
N ARG A 180 -23.76 -4.11 -11.23
CA ARG A 180 -23.01 -4.93 -12.19
C ARG A 180 -21.58 -4.42 -12.35
N ILE A 181 -20.66 -5.35 -12.58
CA ILE A 181 -19.25 -5.07 -12.87
C ILE A 181 -18.81 -5.76 -14.17
N GLY A 182 -17.63 -5.42 -14.66
CA GLY A 182 -17.04 -5.98 -15.88
C GLY A 182 -17.56 -5.33 -17.16
N GLN A 183 -17.16 -5.89 -18.29
CA GLN A 183 -17.46 -5.32 -19.61
C GLN A 183 -18.88 -5.68 -20.08
N PRO A 184 -19.62 -4.75 -20.70
CA PRO A 184 -19.23 -3.36 -21.02
C PRO A 184 -19.62 -2.34 -19.93
N VAL A 185 -19.99 -2.78 -18.73
CA VAL A 185 -20.50 -1.91 -17.66
C VAL A 185 -19.43 -0.95 -17.18
N ASN A 186 -18.19 -1.42 -17.04
CA ASN A 186 -17.05 -0.59 -16.66
C ASN A 186 -15.80 -0.94 -17.46
N GLU A 187 -15.28 0.03 -18.21
CA GLU A 187 -14.09 -0.15 -19.05
C GLU A 187 -12.80 -0.38 -18.23
N ASP A 188 -12.77 0.04 -16.97
CA ASP A 188 -11.61 -0.13 -16.07
C ASP A 188 -11.41 -1.59 -15.63
N ASP A 189 -12.36 -2.50 -15.91
CA ASP A 189 -12.30 -3.91 -15.54
C ASP A 189 -12.06 -4.81 -16.78
N PRO A 190 -10.89 -4.73 -17.45
CA PRO A 190 -10.66 -5.42 -18.73
C PRO A 190 -10.60 -6.94 -18.59
N ASN A 191 -10.30 -7.45 -17.38
CA ASN A 191 -10.20 -8.88 -17.10
C ASN A 191 -11.56 -9.54 -16.82
N ILE A 192 -12.60 -8.75 -16.55
CA ILE A 192 -13.96 -9.23 -16.38
C ILE A 192 -14.70 -8.99 -17.70
N ARG A 193 -14.60 -9.94 -18.63
CA ARG A 193 -15.03 -9.79 -20.03
C ARG A 193 -16.54 -9.74 -20.25
N THR A 194 -17.33 -10.02 -19.23
CA THR A 194 -18.80 -10.03 -19.25
C THR A 194 -19.36 -9.32 -18.05
N GLU A 195 -20.61 -8.87 -18.15
CA GLU A 195 -21.31 -8.36 -16.99
C GLU A 195 -21.51 -9.45 -15.91
N MET A 196 -21.14 -9.11 -14.68
CA MET A 196 -21.37 -9.94 -13.50
C MET A 196 -22.18 -9.16 -12.47
N GLU A 197 -23.20 -9.78 -11.91
CA GLU A 197 -24.06 -9.17 -10.89
C GLU A 197 -23.47 -9.39 -9.50
N ILE A 198 -23.35 -8.32 -8.72
CA ILE A 198 -22.96 -8.39 -7.31
C ILE A 198 -24.15 -8.92 -6.51
N VAL A 199 -24.03 -10.13 -6.00
CA VAL A 199 -25.12 -10.78 -5.23
C VAL A 199 -24.90 -10.78 -3.73
N GLY A 200 -23.73 -10.34 -3.27
CA GLY A 200 -23.49 -10.14 -1.85
C GLY A 200 -22.20 -9.38 -1.54
N ILE A 201 -22.13 -8.92 -0.30
CA ILE A 201 -20.99 -8.21 0.28
C ILE A 201 -20.46 -9.02 1.48
N LEU A 202 -19.15 -9.22 1.53
CA LEU A 202 -18.46 -9.94 2.60
C LEU A 202 -17.86 -8.96 3.60
N SER A 203 -18.10 -9.21 4.89
CA SER A 203 -17.49 -8.44 5.98
C SER A 203 -16.70 -9.37 6.91
N PRO A 204 -15.57 -8.91 7.47
CA PRO A 204 -14.81 -9.70 8.43
C PRO A 204 -15.62 -9.94 9.71
N THR A 205 -15.49 -11.13 10.28
CA THR A 205 -16.15 -11.49 11.55
C THR A 205 -15.47 -10.82 12.74
N ASN A 206 -14.17 -10.52 12.62
CA ASN A 206 -13.39 -9.83 13.63
C ASN A 206 -12.92 -8.47 13.06
N THR A 207 -12.99 -7.41 13.85
CA THR A 207 -12.69 -6.01 13.48
C THR A 207 -11.20 -5.71 13.22
N GLY A 208 -10.42 -6.71 12.80
CA GLY A 208 -8.95 -6.61 12.70
C GLY A 208 -8.44 -6.35 11.29
N ASN A 209 -9.00 -7.05 10.29
CA ASN A 209 -8.43 -7.09 8.94
C ASN A 209 -9.55 -7.00 7.89
N ASP A 210 -9.49 -5.96 7.06
CA ASP A 210 -10.35 -5.83 5.90
C ASP A 210 -9.95 -6.88 4.85
N LEU A 211 -10.95 -7.58 4.33
CA LEU A 211 -10.76 -8.50 3.22
C LEU A 211 -10.63 -7.67 1.93
N TRP A 212 -9.60 -7.91 1.13
CA TRP A 212 -9.42 -7.30 -0.20
C TRP A 212 -9.37 -8.38 -1.27
N LEU A 213 -10.52 -9.03 -1.49
CA LEU A 213 -10.72 -10.01 -2.57
C LEU A 213 -12.22 -10.22 -2.80
N GLY A 214 -12.57 -10.72 -3.98
CA GLY A 214 -13.91 -11.20 -4.30
C GLY A 214 -13.93 -12.68 -4.63
N PHE A 215 -15.14 -13.23 -4.78
CA PHE A 215 -15.33 -14.60 -5.27
C PHE A 215 -16.44 -14.68 -6.32
N ALA A 216 -16.25 -15.59 -7.27
CA ALA A 216 -17.22 -15.91 -8.32
C ALA A 216 -17.40 -17.43 -8.45
N SER A 217 -18.37 -17.86 -9.26
CA SER A 217 -18.55 -19.29 -9.56
C SER A 217 -17.45 -19.79 -10.50
N TYR A 218 -16.65 -20.76 -10.04
CA TYR A 218 -15.70 -21.48 -10.89
C TYR A 218 -16.40 -22.20 -12.04
N GLU A 219 -17.57 -22.78 -11.79
CA GLU A 219 -18.36 -23.51 -12.79
C GLU A 219 -18.81 -22.58 -13.92
N TYR A 220 -19.18 -21.34 -13.61
CA TYR A 220 -19.47 -20.33 -14.62
C TYR A 220 -18.22 -19.96 -15.43
N LEU A 221 -17.12 -19.59 -14.76
CA LEU A 221 -15.91 -19.13 -15.46
C LEU A 221 -15.26 -20.21 -16.31
N THR A 222 -15.32 -21.48 -15.91
CA THR A 222 -14.73 -22.56 -16.70
C THR A 222 -15.62 -23.05 -17.85
N SER A 223 -16.93 -22.80 -17.80
CA SER A 223 -17.86 -23.18 -18.87
C SER A 223 -18.11 -22.07 -19.90
N HIS A 224 -17.77 -20.82 -19.57
CA HIS A 224 -18.08 -19.67 -20.40
C HIS A 224 -16.95 -19.32 -21.38
N GLU A 225 -17.29 -19.20 -22.68
CA GLU A 225 -16.33 -19.12 -23.79
C GLU A 225 -15.28 -18.00 -23.66
N LEU A 226 -15.66 -16.86 -23.07
CA LEU A 226 -14.78 -15.71 -22.91
C LEU A 226 -13.70 -15.91 -21.84
N TYR A 227 -13.89 -16.88 -20.95
CA TYR A 227 -12.99 -17.17 -19.83
C TYR A 227 -12.17 -18.45 -20.02
N VAL A 228 -12.44 -19.25 -21.06
CA VAL A 228 -11.75 -20.54 -21.34
C VAL A 228 -10.23 -20.40 -21.42
N SER A 229 -9.71 -19.23 -21.82
CA SER A 229 -8.27 -18.98 -21.92
C SER A 229 -7.62 -18.53 -20.61
N HIS A 230 -8.38 -18.33 -19.52
CA HIS A 230 -7.79 -17.92 -18.25
C HIS A 230 -7.02 -19.08 -17.64
N SER A 231 -5.86 -18.75 -17.08
CA SER A 231 -5.05 -19.70 -16.34
C SER A 231 -5.81 -20.20 -15.13
N ILE A 232 -5.66 -21.49 -14.84
CA ILE A 232 -6.21 -22.08 -13.61
C ILE A 232 -5.08 -22.10 -12.59
N HIS A 233 -5.26 -21.29 -11.54
CA HIS A 233 -4.38 -21.20 -10.39
C HIS A 233 -4.73 -22.28 -9.37
N MET A 234 -3.81 -22.58 -8.46
CA MET A 234 -4.07 -23.43 -7.31
C MET A 234 -3.88 -22.63 -6.02
N LEU A 235 -4.97 -22.41 -5.30
CA LEU A 235 -4.94 -21.86 -3.94
C LEU A 235 -4.64 -23.00 -2.97
N THR A 236 -3.51 -22.92 -2.28
CA THR A 236 -3.04 -23.96 -1.34
C THR A 236 -3.28 -23.50 0.09
N ILE A 237 -4.05 -24.28 0.84
CA ILE A 237 -4.33 -24.06 2.25
C ILE A 237 -3.33 -24.89 3.07
N PRO A 238 -2.60 -24.29 4.03
CA PRO A 238 -1.64 -25.03 4.84
C PRO A 238 -2.34 -25.97 5.82
N GLN A 239 -1.70 -27.10 6.10
CA GLN A 239 -2.03 -27.92 7.27
C GLN A 239 -1.81 -27.09 8.54
N GLY A 240 -2.72 -27.19 9.51
CA GLY A 240 -2.76 -26.30 10.68
C GLY A 240 -1.39 -26.05 11.33
N GLY A 241 -0.99 -24.77 11.39
CA GLY A 241 0.30 -24.33 11.94
C GLY A 241 1.53 -24.54 11.05
N GLN A 242 1.37 -25.09 9.84
CA GLN A 242 2.47 -25.43 8.93
C GLN A 242 2.65 -24.44 7.77
N LYS A 243 2.16 -23.20 7.89
CA LYS A 243 2.27 -22.18 6.82
C LYS A 243 3.71 -21.97 6.37
N ALA A 244 4.64 -21.71 7.29
CA ALA A 244 6.05 -21.52 6.95
C ALA A 244 6.68 -22.73 6.25
N GLY A 245 6.27 -23.95 6.63
CA GLY A 245 6.71 -25.18 5.98
C GLY A 245 6.14 -25.34 4.58
N MET A 246 4.83 -25.09 4.43
CA MET A 246 4.18 -25.06 3.11
C MET A 246 4.83 -24.03 2.20
N ASP A 247 5.13 -22.82 2.69
CA ASP A 247 5.74 -21.78 1.89
C ASP A 247 7.15 -22.15 1.43
N ALA A 248 7.96 -22.76 2.30
CA ALA A 248 9.27 -23.28 1.93
C ALA A 248 9.14 -24.37 0.86
N PHE A 249 8.23 -25.33 1.05
CA PHE A 249 7.92 -26.36 0.06
C PHE A 249 7.52 -25.77 -1.30
N LEU A 250 6.60 -24.78 -1.32
CA LEU A 250 6.14 -24.14 -2.55
C LEU A 250 7.27 -23.41 -3.30
N ARG A 251 8.22 -22.82 -2.56
CA ARG A 251 9.36 -22.09 -3.14
C ARG A 251 10.51 -22.99 -3.60
N GLU A 252 10.75 -24.09 -2.89
CA GLU A 252 11.97 -24.89 -3.06
C GLU A 252 11.74 -26.19 -3.83
N GLU A 253 10.57 -26.81 -3.70
CA GLU A 253 10.31 -28.17 -4.20
C GLU A 253 9.34 -28.23 -5.38
N VAL A 254 8.54 -27.18 -5.57
CA VAL A 254 7.65 -27.11 -6.74
C VAL A 254 8.43 -26.56 -7.92
N ASN A 255 8.39 -27.27 -9.05
CA ASN A 255 9.24 -26.98 -10.21
C ASN A 255 9.06 -25.54 -10.71
N PRO A 256 10.07 -24.65 -10.53
CA PRO A 256 9.94 -23.23 -10.88
C PRO A 256 9.95 -22.99 -12.39
N ASP A 257 10.29 -23.99 -13.21
CA ASP A 257 10.21 -23.88 -14.68
C ASP A 257 8.78 -24.04 -15.20
N LEU A 258 7.85 -24.52 -14.37
CA LEU A 258 6.45 -24.78 -14.74
C LEU A 258 5.46 -23.82 -14.07
N ILE A 259 5.79 -23.33 -12.88
CA ILE A 259 4.89 -22.52 -12.06
C ILE A 259 5.63 -21.39 -11.37
N GLU A 260 4.87 -20.37 -11.00
CA GLU A 260 5.26 -19.33 -10.05
C GLU A 260 4.46 -19.51 -8.77
N ALA A 261 5.15 -19.47 -7.62
CA ALA A 261 4.53 -19.61 -6.31
C ALA A 261 4.59 -18.29 -5.55
N TYR A 262 3.43 -17.78 -5.16
CA TYR A 262 3.29 -16.60 -4.31
C TYR A 262 2.96 -17.01 -2.89
N THR A 263 3.84 -16.58 -1.97
CA THR A 263 3.68 -16.75 -0.53
C THR A 263 3.82 -15.39 0.14
N TYR A 264 2.94 -15.08 1.08
CA TYR A 264 2.93 -13.81 1.80
C TYR A 264 3.39 -14.04 3.24
N ASP A 265 4.37 -13.23 3.67
CA ASP A 265 5.01 -13.28 4.99
C ASP A 265 4.41 -12.29 5.98
#